data_AF-A0A4R3JE53-F1
#
_entry.id   AF-A0A4R3JE53-F1
#
_cell.length_a   1.000
_cell.length_b   1.000
_cell.length_c   1.000
_cell.angle_alpha   90.00
_cell.angle_beta   90.00
_cell.angle_gamma   90.00
#
_symmetry.space_group_name_H-M   'P 1'
#
loop_
_entity.id
_entity.type
_entity.pdbx_description
1 polymer ?
#
loop_
_entity_poly.entity_id
_entity_poly.type
_entity_poly.pdbx_seq_one_letter_code
_entity_poly.pdbx_strand_id
1 'polypeptide(L)' 'MERKEYYEVNLPPYLQHDLDAMKEGKYPYDCLWGELYGSINSAFVDGDITEEQAWYLRENYLNMERV' A
#
# COMPACT_ATOMS: atom_id res chain seq x y z
N MET A 1 10.58 -4.39 16.22
CA MET A 1 10.44 -3.71 14.93
C MET A 1 9.94 -2.30 15.21
N GLU A 2 10.68 -1.28 14.80
CA GLU A 2 10.15 0.09 14.82
C GLU A 2 8.90 0.13 13.94
N ARG A 3 7.78 0.61 14.49
CA ARG A 3 6.56 0.80 13.70
C ARG A 3 6.77 2.02 12.80
N LYS A 4 7.04 1.79 11.53
CA LYS A 4 7.20 2.83 10.51
C LYS A 4 5.83 3.34 10.00
N GLU A 5 4.91 3.60 10.91
CA GLU A 5 3.54 4.10 10.61
C GLU A 5 3.57 5.41 9.81
N TYR A 6 4.67 6.17 9.88
CA TYR A 6 4.89 7.35 9.05
C TYR A 6 4.97 7.06 7.55
N TYR A 7 5.10 5.80 7.12
CA TYR A 7 4.98 5.42 5.72
C TYR A 7 3.53 5.30 5.23
N GLU A 8 2.55 5.41 6.13
CA GLU A 8 1.12 5.41 5.81
C GLU A 8 0.52 6.82 5.75
N VAL A 9 1.33 7.88 5.88
CA VAL A 9 0.87 9.27 5.83
C VAL A 9 1.34 9.95 4.56
N ASN A 10 0.62 11.01 4.14
CA ASN A 10 0.87 11.76 2.91
C ASN A 10 0.87 10.92 1.64
N LEU A 11 0.10 9.82 1.62
CA LEU A 11 -0.12 9.04 0.41
C LEU A 11 -1.00 9.82 -0.58
N PRO A 12 -0.84 9.61 -1.90
CA PRO A 12 -1.81 10.08 -2.87
C PRO A 12 -3.23 9.64 -2.49
N PRO A 13 -4.26 10.47 -2.72
CA PRO A 13 -5.62 10.17 -2.27
C PRO A 13 -6.17 8.81 -2.72
N TYR A 14 -5.82 8.36 -3.93
CA TYR A 14 -6.23 7.05 -4.44
C TYR A 14 -5.56 5.90 -3.68
N LEU A 15 -4.26 6.02 -3.39
CA LEU A 15 -3.53 5.02 -2.62
C LEU A 15 -4.02 4.97 -1.17
N GLN A 16 -4.30 6.12 -0.56
CA GLN A 16 -4.89 6.17 0.78
C GLN A 16 -6.26 5.47 0.81
N HIS A 17 -7.11 5.74 -0.19
CA HIS A 17 -8.42 5.08 -0.33
C HIS A 17 -8.29 3.56 -0.37
N ASP A 18 -7.39 3.02 -1.19
CA ASP A 18 -7.26 1.56 -1.33
C ASP A 18 -6.59 0.92 -0.11
N LEU A 19 -5.68 1.63 0.55
CA LEU A 19 -5.11 1.20 1.82
C LEU A 19 -6.18 1.11 2.92
N ASP A 20 -7.06 2.12 3.00
CA ASP A 20 -8.17 2.11 3.94
C ASP A 20 -9.17 1.00 3.63
N ALA A 21 -9.48 0.78 2.34
CA ALA A 21 -10.33 -0.34 1.91
C ALA A 21 -9.77 -1.70 2.30
N MET A 22 -8.44 -1.91 2.15
CA MET A 22 -7.77 -3.13 2.60
C MET A 22 -7.87 -3.31 4.12
N LYS A 23 -7.67 -2.24 4.90
CA LYS A 23 -7.81 -2.26 6.37
C LYS A 23 -9.24 -2.55 6.82
N GLU A 24 -10.24 -2.02 6.11
CA GLU A 24 -11.65 -2.26 6.41
C GLU A 24 -12.10 -3.69 6.09
N GLY A 25 -11.53 -4.32 5.05
CA GLY A 25 -11.80 -5.72 4.71
C GLY A 25 -13.24 -5.99 4.24
N LYS A 26 -13.95 -4.99 3.70
CA LYS A 26 -15.37 -5.12 3.28
C LYS A 26 -15.58 -5.83 1.94
N TYR A 27 -14.53 -6.01 1.16
CA TYR A 27 -14.55 -6.65 -0.16
C TYR A 27 -13.76 -7.96 -0.16
N PRO A 28 -13.95 -8.84 -1.16
CA PRO A 28 -13.11 -10.02 -1.35
C PRO A 28 -11.63 -9.65 -1.36
N TYR A 29 -10.82 -10.46 -0.68
CA TYR A 29 -9.39 -10.19 -0.50
C TYR A 29 -8.63 -10.07 -1.83
N ASP A 30 -8.97 -10.86 -2.83
CA ASP A 30 -8.37 -10.82 -4.17
C ASP A 30 -8.63 -9.47 -4.88
N CYS A 31 -9.83 -8.91 -4.73
CA CYS A 31 -10.13 -7.55 -5.20
C CYS A 31 -9.30 -6.51 -4.43
N LEU A 32 -9.33 -6.55 -3.10
CA LEU A 32 -8.59 -5.60 -2.25
C LEU A 32 -7.08 -5.64 -2.53
N TRP A 33 -6.53 -6.84 -2.70
CA TRP A 33 -5.13 -7.05 -3.01
C TRP A 33 -4.77 -6.46 -4.37
N GLY A 34 -5.60 -6.69 -5.39
CA GLY A 34 -5.38 -6.17 -6.74
C GLY A 34 -5.40 -4.64 -6.80
N GLU A 35 -6.40 -4.01 -6.19
CA GLU A 35 -6.52 -2.54 -6.14
C GLU A 35 -5.33 -1.91 -5.40
N LEU A 36 -5.03 -2.39 -4.19
CA LEU A 36 -3.92 -1.85 -3.40
C LEU A 36 -2.56 -2.09 -4.09
N TYR A 37 -2.33 -3.27 -4.68
CA TYR A 37 -1.11 -3.55 -5.44
C TYR A 37 -0.95 -2.60 -6.64
N GLY A 38 -2.03 -2.38 -7.39
CA GLY A 38 -2.07 -1.44 -8.51
C GLY A 38 -1.71 -0.02 -8.05
N SER A 39 -2.41 0.49 -7.04
CA SER A 39 -2.20 1.84 -6.51
C SER A 39 -0.80 2.07 -5.95
N ILE A 40 -0.22 1.09 -5.23
CA ILE A 40 1.18 1.19 -4.75
C ILE A 40 2.13 1.31 -5.94
N ASN A 41 1.94 0.51 -6.99
CA ASN A 41 2.82 0.52 -8.15
C ASN A 41 2.69 1.82 -8.95
N SER A 42 1.48 2.30 -9.17
CA SER A 42 1.25 3.60 -9.83
C SER A 42 1.92 4.74 -9.06
N ALA A 43 1.68 4.85 -7.75
CA ALA A 43 2.30 5.89 -6.92
C ALA A 43 3.84 5.83 -6.93
N PHE A 44 4.42 4.61 -6.93
CA PHE A 44 5.86 4.44 -7.00
C PHE A 44 6.43 4.84 -8.37
N VAL A 45 5.78 4.44 -9.47
CA VAL A 45 6.20 4.76 -10.84
C VAL A 45 6.09 6.27 -11.12
N ASP A 46 5.06 6.92 -10.60
CA ASP A 46 4.84 8.37 -10.74
C ASP A 46 5.75 9.21 -9.83
N GLY A 47 6.43 8.56 -8.87
CA GLY A 47 7.35 9.22 -7.94
C GLY A 47 6.68 9.89 -6.74
N ASP A 48 5.42 9.57 -6.48
CA ASP A 48 4.64 10.11 -5.36
C ASP A 48 5.03 9.50 -4.01
N ILE A 49 5.58 8.28 -4.00
CA ILE A 49 6.08 7.59 -2.81
C ILE A 49 7.48 7.02 -3.04
N THR A 50 8.26 6.86 -1.98
CA THR A 50 9.59 6.26 -2.08
C THR A 50 9.53 4.73 -2.25
N GLU A 51 10.65 4.12 -2.66
CA GLU A 51 10.76 2.66 -2.72
C GLU A 51 10.49 2.02 -1.35
N GLU A 52 10.96 2.64 -0.27
CA GLU A 52 10.76 2.18 1.10
C GLU A 52 9.30 2.26 1.53
N GLN A 53 8.57 3.32 1.16
CA GLN A 53 7.13 3.40 1.37
C GLN A 53 6.41 2.30 0.61
N ALA A 54 6.76 2.11 -0.68
CA ALA A 54 6.12 1.10 -1.51
C ALA A 54 6.34 -0.31 -0.96
N TRP A 55 7.57 -0.66 -0.56
CA TRP A 55 7.85 -1.96 0.06
C TRP A 55 7.24 -2.12 1.43
N TYR A 56 7.23 -1.08 2.26
CA TYR A 56 6.53 -1.12 3.55
C TYR A 56 5.06 -1.48 3.35
N LEU A 57 4.36 -0.85 2.41
CA LEU A 57 2.96 -1.14 2.15
C LEU A 57 2.76 -2.58 1.63
N ARG A 58 3.62 -3.06 0.73
CA ARG A 58 3.57 -4.44 0.20
C ARG A 58 3.79 -5.50 1.28
N GLU A 59 4.77 -5.31 2.15
CA GLU A 59 5.10 -6.26 3.22
C GLU A 59 4.01 -6.29 4.29
N ASN A 60 3.46 -5.15 4.67
CA ASN A 60 2.48 -5.06 5.76
C ASN A 60 1.05 -5.41 5.34
N TYR A 61 0.69 -5.20 4.07
CA TYR A 61 -0.70 -5.34 3.62
C TYR A 61 -0.91 -6.37 2.50
N LEU A 62 0.13 -6.73 1.74
CA LEU A 62 0.00 -7.61 0.57
C LEU A 62 0.67 -8.99 0.74
N ASN A 63 1.21 -9.29 1.94
CA ASN A 63 1.95 -10.53 2.23
C ASN A 63 3.10 -10.77 1.22
N MET A 64 3.74 -9.70 0.75
CA MET A 64 4.92 -9.78 -0.11
C MET A 64 6.20 -9.74 0.72
N GLU A 65 7.28 -10.27 0.18
CA GLU A 65 8.61 -10.22 0.80
C GLU A 65 9.60 -9.57 -0.19
N ARG A 66 10.40 -8.62 0.30
CA ARG A 66 11.48 -8.01 -0.50
C ARG A 66 12.64 -9.00 -0.62
N VAL A 67 12.98 -9.37 -1.86
CA VAL A 67 14.12 -10.25 -2.21
C VAL A 67 15.35 -9.49 -2.67
#